data_AF-S0FHI4-F1
#
_entry.id   AF-S0FHI4-F1
#
_cell.length_a   1.000
_cell.length_b   1.000
_cell.length_c   1.000
_cell.angle_alpha   90.00
_cell.angle_beta   90.00
_cell.angle_gamma   90.00
#
_symmetry.space_group_name_H-M   'P 1'
#
loop_
_entity.id
_entity.type
_entity.pdbx_description
1 polymer ?
#
loop_
_entity_poly.entity_id
_entity_poly.type
_entity_poly.pdbx_seq_one_letter_code
_entity_poly.pdbx_strand_id
1 'polypeptide(L)'
;REKVDIIICLSHSGTSKVRSESEDWLLAEKVPEIDVIISGHTHTKLESPLIAGKTLIGSCGEYGNYLGIIDLRQGTDRRWELEKYSLRPVSEDIELDAGISEAIENYKSAVQKEYLDKFALKFDEVLAGAPFSFIPTEKIGAEFKEEPLGSLIADGYMYSVKKAEGADYEPVDVSVVAAGTMRGSFVMGEISVGDAFIASSLGTGPDGVAGYPLISVYLTGRELMELCEVDASVSPLMSSAQLYMSGLAYTVNPNRMIFNRVTEAHLTRPDGTSEKLQEKKLYRLVTGLYNAQMLSIVGEKSFGLLSLVPKDRKGNPISDFEEHIIYDTSNSDKNEVKEWFAIAQYLKSFSAVNGISQVPVYYRQPHGRKVIDNDTGLGAILKNPGRVAVKIYMILLAAVIITGAAIYLLLRLRRYLRNKKRKFPIIL
;
A
#
# COMPACT_ATOMS: atom_id res chain seq x y z
N ARG A 1 32.39 9.03 -36.33
CA ARG A 1 32.22 9.42 -34.91
C ARG A 1 31.82 10.88 -34.90
N GLU A 2 30.72 11.20 -34.25
CA GLU A 2 30.32 12.60 -34.04
C GLU A 2 31.35 13.29 -33.14
N LYS A 3 31.63 14.57 -33.40
CA LYS A 3 32.63 15.37 -32.67
C LYS A 3 31.91 16.20 -31.62
N VAL A 4 31.45 15.55 -30.56
CA VAL A 4 30.74 16.22 -29.46
C VAL A 4 31.74 16.71 -28.41
N ASP A 5 31.47 17.89 -27.84
CA ASP A 5 32.30 18.47 -26.78
C ASP A 5 31.85 18.06 -25.38
N ILE A 6 30.57 17.74 -25.17
CA ILE A 6 29.99 17.29 -23.89
C ILE A 6 28.98 16.17 -24.12
N ILE A 7 28.91 15.20 -23.21
CA ILE A 7 27.88 14.16 -23.19
C ILE A 7 27.06 14.27 -21.90
N ILE A 8 25.79 14.62 -22.05
CA ILE A 8 24.80 14.67 -20.96
C ILE A 8 23.79 13.53 -21.14
N CYS A 9 23.61 12.73 -20.10
CA CYS A 9 22.60 11.69 -20.02
C CYS A 9 21.42 12.18 -19.17
N LEU A 10 20.23 12.24 -19.76
CA LEU A 10 18.98 12.42 -19.02
C LEU A 10 18.45 11.02 -18.66
N SER A 11 18.42 10.71 -17.37
CA SER A 11 18.09 9.38 -16.87
C SER A 11 16.88 9.38 -15.95
N HIS A 12 16.11 8.30 -16.01
CA HIS A 12 15.03 7.99 -15.07
C HIS A 12 15.22 6.58 -14.48
N SER A 13 16.47 6.22 -14.19
CA SER A 13 16.86 4.97 -13.52
C SER A 13 17.11 5.18 -12.01
N GLY A 14 17.73 6.30 -11.66
CA GLY A 14 17.82 6.78 -10.29
C GLY A 14 19.05 6.36 -9.52
N THR A 15 19.10 6.81 -8.27
CA THR A 15 20.25 6.68 -7.37
C THR A 15 19.88 6.05 -6.04
N SER A 16 20.85 5.40 -5.41
CA SER A 16 20.74 4.80 -4.07
C SER A 16 21.95 5.15 -3.21
N LYS A 17 21.75 5.18 -1.88
CA LYS A 17 22.85 5.23 -0.90
C LYS A 17 23.72 3.98 -0.95
N VAL A 18 23.15 2.85 -1.39
CA VAL A 18 23.87 1.61 -1.64
C VAL A 18 24.31 1.61 -3.10
N ARG A 19 25.62 1.75 -3.34
CA ARG A 19 26.20 1.90 -4.69
C ARG A 19 25.81 0.79 -5.66
N SER A 20 25.73 -0.46 -5.20
CA SER A 20 25.32 -1.61 -6.02
C SER A 20 23.85 -1.59 -6.45
N GLU A 21 23.04 -0.74 -5.81
CA GLU A 21 21.63 -0.53 -6.11
C GLU A 21 21.39 0.83 -6.80
N SER A 22 22.46 1.58 -7.10
CA SER A 22 22.39 2.90 -7.71
C SER A 22 22.61 2.77 -9.22
N GLU A 23 21.52 2.66 -9.98
CA GLU A 23 21.57 2.40 -11.42
C GLU A 23 22.35 3.46 -12.20
N ASP A 24 22.12 4.74 -11.91
CA ASP A 24 22.84 5.84 -12.57
C ASP A 24 24.32 5.89 -12.21
N TRP A 25 24.67 5.46 -11.00
CA TRP A 25 26.08 5.29 -10.63
C TRP A 25 26.74 4.18 -11.46
N LEU A 26 26.08 3.02 -11.55
CA LEU A 26 26.59 1.88 -12.31
C LEU A 26 26.70 2.20 -13.80
N LEU A 27 25.78 3.01 -14.34
CA LEU A 27 25.85 3.53 -15.70
C LEU A 27 27.08 4.40 -15.91
N ALA A 28 27.32 5.37 -15.02
CA ALA A 28 28.49 6.24 -15.09
C ALA A 28 29.82 5.46 -15.03
N GLU A 29 29.90 4.39 -14.23
CA GLU A 29 31.09 3.52 -14.19
C GLU A 29 31.33 2.75 -15.49
N LYS A 30 30.25 2.26 -16.12
CA LYS A 30 30.32 1.46 -17.34
C LYS A 30 30.52 2.29 -18.60
N VAL A 31 30.18 3.58 -18.56
CA VAL A 31 30.26 4.52 -19.69
C VAL A 31 30.99 5.80 -19.27
N PRO A 32 32.32 5.75 -19.09
CA PRO A 32 33.13 6.88 -18.60
C PRO A 32 33.20 8.08 -19.56
N GLU A 33 32.68 7.94 -20.77
CA GLU A 33 32.52 9.01 -21.74
C GLU A 33 31.42 10.00 -21.35
N ILE A 34 30.45 9.62 -20.51
CA ILE A 34 29.41 10.54 -20.02
C ILE A 34 30.05 11.57 -19.08
N ASP A 35 29.80 12.85 -19.33
CA ASP A 35 30.26 13.93 -18.46
C ASP A 35 29.27 14.20 -17.33
N VAL A 36 27.97 14.23 -17.63
CA VAL A 36 26.92 14.52 -16.65
C VAL A 36 25.73 13.57 -16.82
N ILE A 37 25.21 13.08 -15.70
CA ILE A 37 23.91 12.41 -15.61
C ILE A 37 22.96 13.30 -14.81
N ILE A 38 21.80 13.61 -15.39
CA ILE A 38 20.67 14.21 -14.69
C ILE A 38 19.72 13.07 -14.32
N SER A 39 19.67 12.75 -13.03
CA SER A 39 19.03 11.56 -12.49
C SER A 39 17.61 11.83 -11.97
N GLY A 40 16.68 10.90 -12.24
CA GLY A 40 15.29 10.89 -11.78
C GLY A 40 14.89 9.60 -11.04
N HIS A 41 13.61 9.22 -11.09
CA HIS A 41 13.03 7.98 -10.51
C HIS A 41 13.01 7.83 -8.99
N THR A 42 14.15 7.92 -8.31
CA THR A 42 14.23 7.64 -6.86
C THR A 42 13.94 8.85 -5.98
N HIS A 43 13.55 9.98 -6.59
CA HIS A 43 13.20 11.23 -5.92
C HIS A 43 14.31 11.74 -4.98
N THR A 44 15.55 11.35 -5.27
CA THR A 44 16.69 11.63 -4.38
C THR A 44 17.07 13.10 -4.48
N LYS A 45 17.00 13.82 -3.36
CA LYS A 45 17.56 15.16 -3.25
C LYS A 45 19.06 15.07 -2.96
N LEU A 46 19.89 15.43 -3.93
CA LEU A 46 21.34 15.46 -3.76
C LEU A 46 21.78 16.90 -3.44
N GLU A 47 22.17 17.18 -2.20
CA GLU A 47 22.72 18.49 -1.79
C GLU A 47 24.11 18.76 -2.42
N SER A 48 24.76 17.72 -2.92
CA SER A 48 25.98 17.78 -3.71
C SER A 48 25.95 16.66 -4.74
N PRO A 49 26.52 16.85 -5.94
CA PRO A 49 26.44 15.84 -6.99
C PRO A 49 27.28 14.63 -6.59
N LEU A 50 26.84 13.45 -7.01
CA LEU A 50 27.67 12.25 -6.91
C LEU A 50 28.73 12.30 -8.02
N ILE A 51 29.93 11.80 -7.73
CA ILE A 51 31.04 11.79 -8.69
C ILE A 51 31.49 10.34 -8.89
N ALA A 52 31.14 9.78 -10.05
CA ALA A 52 31.52 8.43 -10.47
C ALA A 52 32.63 8.53 -11.52
N GLY A 53 33.89 8.39 -11.08
CA GLY A 53 35.05 8.62 -11.96
C GLY A 53 35.15 10.10 -12.34
N LYS A 54 34.92 10.41 -13.62
CA LYS A 54 34.83 11.80 -14.14
C LYS A 54 33.39 12.26 -14.39
N THR A 55 32.40 11.40 -14.21
CA THR A 55 30.99 11.71 -14.47
C THR A 55 30.36 12.32 -13.24
N LEU A 56 29.67 13.45 -13.42
CA LEU A 56 28.86 14.10 -12.40
C LEU A 56 27.42 13.56 -12.46
N ILE A 57 26.80 13.28 -11.32
CA ILE A 57 25.40 12.84 -11.24
C ILE A 57 24.65 13.81 -10.33
N GLY A 58 23.68 14.53 -10.90
CA GLY A 58 22.83 15.47 -10.18
C GLY A 58 21.39 14.99 -10.09
N SER A 59 20.71 15.29 -8.98
CA SER A 59 19.27 15.08 -8.82
C SER A 59 18.70 16.08 -7.82
N CYS A 60 17.55 16.68 -8.16
CA CYS A 60 16.95 17.79 -7.42
C CYS A 60 15.69 17.39 -6.63
N GLY A 61 15.47 16.09 -6.40
CA GLY A 61 14.30 15.60 -5.68
C GLY A 61 13.06 15.47 -6.56
N GLU A 62 11.91 15.92 -6.05
CA GLU A 62 10.58 15.64 -6.60
C GLU A 62 9.63 16.83 -6.44
N TYR A 63 8.46 16.73 -7.10
CA TYR A 63 7.32 17.66 -7.01
C TYR A 63 7.61 19.12 -7.35
N GLY A 64 8.71 19.39 -8.04
CA GLY A 64 9.10 20.76 -8.38
C GLY A 64 9.59 21.58 -7.18
N ASN A 65 9.88 20.95 -6.04
CA ASN A 65 10.33 21.63 -4.82
C ASN A 65 11.68 22.35 -4.99
N TYR A 66 12.52 21.90 -5.92
CA TYR A 66 13.82 22.50 -6.22
C TYR A 66 14.11 22.52 -7.71
N LEU A 67 14.75 23.61 -8.16
CA LEU A 67 15.42 23.70 -9.44
C LEU A 67 16.91 23.33 -9.26
N GLY A 68 17.34 22.23 -9.88
CA GLY A 68 18.74 21.82 -9.91
C GLY A 68 19.57 22.61 -10.92
N ILE A 69 20.75 23.08 -10.51
CA ILE A 69 21.67 23.87 -11.33
C ILE A 69 23.07 23.27 -11.24
N ILE A 70 23.66 22.97 -12.39
CA ILE A 70 25.02 22.47 -12.54
C ILE A 70 25.76 23.42 -13.50
N ASP A 71 26.66 24.21 -12.96
CA ASP A 71 27.57 25.04 -13.74
C ASP A 71 28.85 24.24 -13.99
N LEU A 72 29.27 24.19 -15.26
CA LEU A 72 30.41 23.41 -15.71
C LEU A 72 31.44 24.32 -16.38
N ARG A 73 32.71 24.00 -16.15
CA ARG A 73 33.83 24.63 -16.84
C ARG A 73 34.64 23.57 -17.57
N GLN A 74 35.09 23.88 -18.79
CA GLN A 74 35.98 22.98 -19.51
C GLN A 74 37.39 23.02 -18.91
N GLY A 75 37.89 21.85 -18.51
CA GLY A 75 39.22 21.62 -17.99
C GLY A 75 40.29 21.57 -19.09
N THR A 76 41.56 21.48 -18.67
CA THR A 76 42.71 21.48 -19.58
C THR A 76 42.83 20.20 -20.41
N ASP A 77 42.22 19.10 -19.96
CA ASP A 77 42.12 17.83 -20.68
C ASP A 77 40.90 17.76 -21.63
N ARG A 78 40.21 18.90 -21.83
CA ARG A 78 38.96 19.07 -22.58
C ARG A 78 37.73 18.38 -21.97
N ARG A 79 37.84 17.77 -20.79
CA ARG A 79 36.67 17.28 -20.03
C ARG A 79 36.00 18.41 -19.28
N TRP A 80 34.75 18.19 -18.88
CA TRP A 80 33.98 19.16 -18.11
C TRP A 80 34.14 18.91 -16.62
N GLU A 81 34.47 19.95 -15.88
CA GLU A 81 34.64 19.95 -14.43
C GLU A 81 33.49 20.72 -13.78
N LEU A 82 33.10 20.30 -12.58
CA LEU A 82 32.09 21.01 -11.80
C LEU A 82 32.63 22.38 -11.36
N GLU A 83 32.00 23.46 -11.81
CA GLU A 83 32.27 24.80 -11.31
C GLU A 83 31.37 25.13 -10.11
N LYS A 84 30.08 24.82 -10.22
CA LYS A 84 29.12 25.02 -9.14
C LYS A 84 27.97 24.03 -9.24
N TYR A 85 27.50 23.60 -8.08
CA TYR A 85 26.25 22.85 -7.95
C TYR A 85 25.35 23.56 -6.95
N SER A 86 24.08 23.74 -7.29
CA SER A 86 23.11 24.29 -6.35
C SER A 86 21.71 23.78 -6.61
N LEU A 87 20.95 23.61 -5.53
CA LEU A 87 19.51 23.39 -5.57
C LEU A 87 18.83 24.69 -5.14
N ARG A 88 18.08 25.31 -6.04
CA ARG A 88 17.28 26.50 -5.70
C ARG A 88 15.90 26.05 -5.26
N PRO A 89 15.48 26.31 -4.01
CA PRO A 89 14.11 26.04 -3.58
C PRO A 89 13.12 26.81 -4.45
N VAL A 90 12.02 26.17 -4.83
CA VAL A 90 10.87 26.85 -5.41
C VAL A 90 9.95 27.20 -4.25
N SER A 91 9.88 28.48 -3.88
CA SER A 91 9.08 28.99 -2.76
C SER A 91 8.10 30.07 -3.20
N GLU A 92 7.19 30.43 -2.30
CA GLU A 92 6.21 31.51 -2.49
C GLU A 92 6.85 32.90 -2.66
N ASP A 93 8.14 33.05 -2.33
CA ASP A 93 8.88 34.31 -2.50
C ASP A 93 9.28 34.60 -3.95
N ILE A 94 9.07 33.63 -4.86
CA ILE A 94 9.36 33.78 -6.28
C ILE A 94 8.13 34.36 -6.97
N GLU A 95 8.29 35.51 -7.64
CA GLU A 95 7.22 36.11 -8.44
C GLU A 95 6.74 35.14 -9.53
N LEU A 96 5.43 34.96 -9.60
CA LEU A 96 4.81 34.11 -10.61
C LEU A 96 4.88 34.78 -11.99
N ASP A 97 5.26 34.01 -13.01
CA ASP A 97 5.18 34.47 -14.39
C ASP A 97 3.71 34.62 -14.81
N ALA A 98 3.36 35.79 -15.33
CA ALA A 98 1.97 36.13 -15.68
C ALA A 98 1.40 35.22 -16.78
N GLY A 99 2.21 34.86 -17.78
CA GLY A 99 1.78 33.98 -18.87
C GLY A 99 1.57 32.54 -18.42
N ILE A 100 2.46 32.03 -17.56
CA ILE A 100 2.29 30.71 -16.93
C ILE A 100 1.08 30.70 -15.99
N SER A 101 0.87 31.77 -15.23
CA SER A 101 -0.30 31.91 -14.33
C SER A 101 -1.61 31.87 -15.11
N GLU A 102 -1.70 32.60 -16.23
CA GLU A 102 -2.86 32.56 -17.12
C GLU A 102 -3.09 31.16 -17.70
N ALA A 103 -2.02 30.47 -18.11
CA ALA A 103 -2.13 29.10 -18.60
C ALA A 103 -2.65 28.13 -17.51
N ILE A 104 -2.19 28.26 -16.27
CA ILE A 104 -2.66 27.46 -15.13
C ILE A 104 -4.16 27.71 -14.90
N GLU A 105 -4.61 28.96 -14.87
CA GLU A 105 -6.04 29.28 -14.66
C GLU A 105 -6.94 28.75 -15.79
N ASN A 106 -6.44 28.72 -17.03
CA ASN A 106 -7.13 28.08 -18.15
C ASN A 106 -7.27 26.56 -17.94
N TYR A 107 -6.21 25.88 -17.49
CA TYR A 107 -6.27 24.45 -17.17
C TYR A 107 -7.18 24.16 -15.97
N LYS A 108 -7.12 24.98 -14.90
CA LYS A 108 -8.05 24.87 -13.77
C LYS A 108 -9.50 24.97 -14.22
N SER A 109 -9.81 25.92 -15.09
CA SER A 109 -11.15 26.10 -15.65
C SER A 109 -11.61 24.90 -16.48
N ALA A 110 -10.71 24.29 -17.26
CA ALA A 110 -11.00 23.07 -18.01
C ALA A 110 -11.27 21.89 -17.06
N VAL A 111 -10.42 21.66 -16.06
CA VAL A 111 -10.61 20.60 -15.06
C VAL A 111 -11.90 20.80 -14.26
N GLN A 112 -12.21 22.04 -13.89
CA GLN A 112 -13.46 22.39 -13.21
C GLN A 112 -14.66 21.91 -14.04
N LYS A 113 -14.74 22.35 -15.29
CA LYS A 113 -15.89 22.11 -16.17
C LYS A 113 -16.01 20.66 -16.63
N GLU A 114 -14.89 20.04 -17.01
CA GLU A 114 -14.90 18.72 -17.65
C GLU A 114 -14.87 17.56 -16.64
N TYR A 115 -14.45 17.83 -15.41
CA TYR A 115 -14.25 16.82 -14.38
C TYR A 115 -14.96 17.14 -13.07
N LEU A 116 -14.60 18.22 -12.36
CA LEU A 116 -15.05 18.44 -10.98
C LEU A 116 -16.54 18.81 -10.84
N ASP A 117 -17.13 19.45 -11.85
CA ASP A 117 -18.57 19.76 -11.87
C ASP A 117 -19.44 18.50 -11.73
N LYS A 118 -18.98 17.34 -12.24
CA LYS A 118 -19.66 16.04 -12.10
C LYS A 118 -19.75 15.56 -10.66
N PHE A 119 -18.87 16.06 -9.80
CA PHE A 119 -18.75 15.72 -8.39
C PHE A 119 -19.29 16.83 -7.48
N ALA A 120 -19.78 17.94 -8.05
CA ALA A 120 -20.21 19.13 -7.32
C ALA A 120 -19.11 19.66 -6.37
N LEU A 121 -17.86 19.69 -6.85
CA LEU A 121 -16.69 20.21 -6.15
C LEU A 121 -16.03 21.35 -6.95
N LYS A 122 -15.35 22.26 -6.26
CA LYS A 122 -14.53 23.30 -6.93
C LYS A 122 -13.04 22.99 -6.85
N PHE A 123 -12.28 23.41 -7.85
CA PHE A 123 -10.84 23.13 -7.95
C PHE A 123 -10.06 23.55 -6.70
N ASP A 124 -10.22 24.80 -6.28
CA ASP A 124 -9.56 25.36 -5.09
C ASP A 124 -10.43 25.22 -3.81
N GLU A 125 -11.40 24.31 -3.77
CA GLU A 125 -12.24 24.12 -2.59
C GLU A 125 -11.48 23.45 -1.44
N VAL A 126 -11.55 24.06 -0.26
CA VAL A 126 -11.10 23.46 1.00
C VAL A 126 -12.18 22.52 1.52
N LEU A 127 -11.83 21.24 1.66
CA LEU A 127 -12.72 20.18 2.13
C LEU A 127 -12.74 20.06 3.65
N ALA A 128 -11.58 20.19 4.29
CA ALA A 128 -11.43 20.13 5.74
C ALA A 128 -10.13 20.78 6.22
N GLY A 129 -10.04 21.10 7.51
CA GLY A 129 -8.79 21.39 8.21
C GLY A 129 -8.31 20.17 9.01
N ALA A 130 -7.02 19.87 8.95
CA ALA A 130 -6.37 18.84 9.75
C ALA A 130 -5.53 19.46 10.88
N PRO A 131 -5.81 19.11 12.16
CA PRO A 131 -5.06 19.63 13.30
C PRO A 131 -3.71 18.92 13.54
N PHE A 132 -3.31 18.01 12.65
CA PHE A 132 -2.06 17.25 12.69
C PHE A 132 -1.71 16.79 11.27
N SER A 133 -0.43 16.47 11.05
CA SER A 133 0.01 15.83 9.81
C SER A 133 -0.11 14.31 9.91
N PHE A 134 -0.59 13.68 8.85
CA PHE A 134 -0.42 12.25 8.63
C PHE A 134 1.03 11.95 8.22
N ILE A 135 1.40 10.67 8.20
CA ILE A 135 2.76 10.29 7.77
C ILE A 135 2.99 10.62 6.28
N PRO A 136 4.23 10.90 5.86
CA PRO A 136 4.55 11.04 4.45
C PRO A 136 4.18 9.80 3.62
N THR A 137 3.77 10.01 2.37
CA THR A 137 3.28 8.96 1.45
C THR A 137 4.28 7.81 1.30
N GLU A 138 5.57 8.11 1.23
CA GLU A 138 6.66 7.13 1.09
C GLU A 138 6.84 6.19 2.30
N LYS A 139 6.25 6.54 3.44
CA LYS A 139 6.24 5.69 4.65
C LYS A 139 5.00 4.81 4.75
N ILE A 140 3.97 5.07 3.95
CA ILE A 140 2.77 4.24 3.92
C ILE A 140 3.16 2.83 3.47
N GLY A 141 2.70 1.83 4.21
CA GLY A 141 3.01 0.43 3.93
C GLY A 141 4.42 -0.04 4.35
N ALA A 142 5.35 0.86 4.69
CA ALA A 142 6.75 0.51 4.96
C ALA A 142 6.91 -0.38 6.21
N GLU A 143 6.09 -0.15 7.23
CA GLU A 143 5.97 -1.02 8.39
C GLU A 143 4.64 -1.76 8.34
N PHE A 144 4.63 -3.02 8.76
CA PHE A 144 3.40 -3.78 8.89
C PHE A 144 2.65 -3.36 10.17
N LYS A 145 1.69 -2.44 10.04
CA LYS A 145 0.93 -1.84 11.14
C LYS A 145 -0.39 -1.24 10.66
N GLU A 146 -1.27 -0.89 11.60
CA GLU A 146 -2.37 0.02 11.30
C GLU A 146 -1.83 1.41 10.99
N GLU A 147 -2.36 2.04 9.94
CA GLU A 147 -2.00 3.41 9.55
C GLU A 147 -3.24 4.32 9.59
N PRO A 148 -3.24 5.42 10.38
CA PRO A 148 -4.43 6.26 10.53
C PRO A 148 -5.00 6.83 9.23
N LEU A 149 -4.16 7.16 8.24
CA LEU A 149 -4.66 7.59 6.92
C LEU A 149 -5.43 6.47 6.21
N GLY A 150 -4.91 5.23 6.27
CA GLY A 150 -5.59 4.07 5.71
C GLY A 150 -6.94 3.80 6.39
N SER A 151 -6.99 3.96 7.72
CA SER A 151 -8.24 3.88 8.49
C SER A 151 -9.23 4.98 8.09
N LEU A 152 -8.78 6.22 7.88
CA LEU A 152 -9.62 7.34 7.42
C LEU A 152 -10.22 7.06 6.04
N ILE A 153 -9.42 6.59 5.09
CA ILE A 153 -9.88 6.28 3.74
C ILE A 153 -10.90 5.13 3.78
N ALA A 154 -10.61 4.06 4.55
CA ALA A 154 -11.52 2.94 4.69
C ALA A 154 -12.87 3.37 5.30
N ASP A 155 -12.86 4.23 6.33
CA ASP A 155 -14.08 4.80 6.90
C ASP A 155 -14.82 5.68 5.88
N GLY A 156 -14.07 6.44 5.07
CA GLY A 156 -14.62 7.25 3.98
C GLY A 156 -15.34 6.43 2.92
N TYR A 157 -14.86 5.22 2.60
CA TYR A 157 -15.55 4.31 1.67
C TYR A 157 -16.91 3.90 2.24
N MET A 158 -16.98 3.51 3.51
CA MET A 158 -18.25 3.17 4.15
C MET A 158 -19.23 4.36 4.18
N TYR A 159 -18.73 5.55 4.54
CA TYR A 159 -19.54 6.77 4.55
C TYR A 159 -20.09 7.10 3.16
N SER A 160 -19.22 7.08 2.14
CA SER A 160 -19.58 7.44 0.77
C SER A 160 -20.62 6.48 0.18
N VAL A 161 -20.45 5.17 0.40
CA VAL A 161 -21.44 4.17 -0.04
C VAL A 161 -22.77 4.37 0.66
N LYS A 162 -22.77 4.62 1.98
CA LYS A 162 -24.00 4.92 2.71
C LYS A 162 -24.75 6.12 2.15
N LYS A 163 -24.01 7.17 1.78
CA LYS A 163 -24.59 8.37 1.17
C LYS A 163 -25.11 8.10 -0.25
N ALA A 164 -24.33 7.38 -1.06
CA ALA A 164 -24.64 7.06 -2.45
C ALA A 164 -25.89 6.18 -2.60
N GLU A 165 -26.10 5.21 -1.69
CA GLU A 165 -27.27 4.33 -1.72
C GLU A 165 -28.52 4.94 -1.08
N GLY A 166 -28.35 5.95 -0.21
CA GLY A 166 -29.46 6.71 0.36
C GLY A 166 -30.51 5.83 1.06
N ALA A 167 -31.74 5.86 0.54
CA ALA A 167 -32.87 5.11 1.10
C ALA A 167 -32.72 3.58 0.94
N ASP A 168 -31.97 3.13 -0.07
CA ASP A 168 -31.72 1.73 -0.37
C ASP A 168 -30.44 1.20 0.27
N TYR A 169 -29.84 1.98 1.20
CA TYR A 169 -28.58 1.62 1.86
C TYR A 169 -28.66 0.28 2.58
N GLU A 170 -27.73 -0.61 2.22
CA GLU A 170 -27.50 -1.85 2.94
C GLU A 170 -26.21 -1.73 3.78
N PRO A 171 -26.23 -2.07 5.08
CA PRO A 171 -25.05 -1.95 5.92
C PRO A 171 -23.82 -2.64 5.33
N VAL A 172 -22.76 -1.86 5.15
CA VAL A 172 -21.42 -2.37 4.81
C VAL A 172 -20.81 -2.94 6.09
N ASP A 173 -20.37 -4.20 6.06
CA ASP A 173 -19.73 -4.83 7.22
C ASP A 173 -18.25 -4.49 7.29
N VAL A 174 -17.57 -4.44 6.13
CA VAL A 174 -16.12 -4.24 6.03
C VAL A 174 -15.80 -3.33 4.86
N SER A 175 -14.80 -2.48 5.01
CA SER A 175 -14.16 -1.80 3.88
C SER A 175 -12.66 -2.01 3.91
N VAL A 176 -12.05 -2.02 2.73
CA VAL A 176 -10.62 -2.33 2.57
C VAL A 176 -9.97 -1.37 1.58
N VAL A 177 -8.79 -0.89 1.94
CA VAL A 177 -7.91 -0.04 1.13
C VAL A 177 -6.54 -0.70 1.08
N ALA A 178 -5.86 -0.67 -0.07
CA ALA A 178 -4.49 -1.16 -0.19
C ALA A 178 -3.50 0.01 -0.19
N ALA A 179 -2.36 -0.14 0.47
CA ALA A 179 -1.29 0.87 0.51
C ALA A 179 -0.85 1.30 -0.89
N GLY A 180 -0.81 0.36 -1.86
CA GLY A 180 -0.42 0.64 -3.23
C GLY A 180 -1.35 1.60 -4.00
N THR A 181 -2.58 1.79 -3.54
CA THR A 181 -3.52 2.77 -4.14
C THR A 181 -3.46 4.14 -3.47
N MET A 182 -2.80 4.27 -2.31
CA MET A 182 -2.65 5.53 -1.59
C MET A 182 -1.47 6.32 -2.16
N ARG A 183 -1.75 7.43 -2.84
CA ARG A 183 -0.74 8.21 -3.61
C ARG A 183 -0.45 9.58 -3.04
N GLY A 184 -1.14 9.96 -1.97
CA GLY A 184 -0.97 11.21 -1.25
C GLY A 184 -1.20 11.05 0.23
N SER A 185 -0.82 12.08 0.98
CA SER A 185 -1.05 12.20 2.42
C SER A 185 -1.46 13.63 2.73
N PHE A 186 -1.95 13.86 3.95
CA PHE A 186 -2.39 15.18 4.39
C PHE A 186 -1.45 15.73 5.45
N VAL A 187 -1.04 16.98 5.28
CA VAL A 187 -0.30 17.73 6.30
C VAL A 187 -1.26 18.54 7.16
N MET A 188 -0.79 18.95 8.34
CA MET A 188 -1.54 19.89 9.18
C MET A 188 -1.87 21.16 8.39
N GLY A 189 -3.13 21.60 8.45
CA GLY A 189 -3.62 22.74 7.68
C GLY A 189 -4.86 22.40 6.87
N GLU A 190 -5.11 23.17 5.82
CA GLU A 190 -6.23 22.96 4.90
C GLU A 190 -5.97 21.76 3.99
N ILE A 191 -7.01 20.96 3.77
CA ILE A 191 -7.05 19.86 2.82
C ILE A 191 -7.99 20.27 1.69
N SER A 192 -7.45 20.40 0.49
CA SER A 192 -8.18 20.78 -0.72
C SER A 192 -8.76 19.57 -1.48
N VAL A 193 -9.60 19.84 -2.48
CA VAL A 193 -10.03 18.85 -3.49
C VAL A 193 -8.83 18.20 -4.17
N GLY A 194 -7.80 18.99 -4.51
CA GLY A 194 -6.56 18.49 -5.10
C GLY A 194 -5.87 17.47 -4.21
N ASP A 195 -5.79 17.73 -2.91
CA ASP A 195 -5.17 16.81 -1.95
C ASP A 195 -5.94 15.48 -1.85
N ALA A 196 -7.29 15.55 -1.78
CA ALA A 196 -8.12 14.35 -1.76
C ALA A 196 -8.01 13.54 -3.07
N PHE A 197 -7.92 14.23 -4.22
CA PHE A 197 -7.66 13.60 -5.50
C PHE A 197 -6.30 12.89 -5.50
N ILE A 198 -5.22 13.57 -5.10
CA ILE A 198 -3.87 12.98 -5.03
C ILE A 198 -3.84 11.77 -4.08
N ALA A 199 -4.61 11.78 -2.99
CA ALA A 199 -4.65 10.66 -2.05
C ALA A 199 -5.06 9.31 -2.68
N SER A 200 -6.00 9.29 -3.63
CA SER A 200 -6.47 8.04 -4.29
C SER A 200 -6.98 8.24 -5.73
N SER A 201 -6.14 8.81 -6.60
CA SER A 201 -6.48 9.20 -8.00
C SER A 201 -6.27 8.12 -9.05
N LEU A 202 -5.76 6.94 -8.68
CA LEU A 202 -5.36 5.94 -9.68
C LEU A 202 -6.57 5.38 -10.45
N GLY A 203 -6.31 5.01 -11.70
CA GLY A 203 -7.20 4.19 -12.50
C GLY A 203 -8.39 4.92 -13.12
N THR A 204 -9.26 4.13 -13.72
CA THR A 204 -10.50 4.54 -14.38
C THR A 204 -11.52 3.41 -14.23
N GLY A 205 -12.80 3.75 -14.20
CA GLY A 205 -13.87 2.78 -14.39
C GLY A 205 -14.33 2.71 -15.85
N PRO A 206 -15.37 1.91 -16.14
CA PRO A 206 -16.01 1.83 -17.45
C PRO A 206 -16.55 3.16 -17.98
N ASP A 207 -16.90 4.10 -17.08
CA ASP A 207 -17.30 5.46 -17.44
C ASP A 207 -16.18 6.33 -18.06
N GLY A 208 -14.93 5.86 -18.05
CA GLY A 208 -13.76 6.58 -18.55
C GLY A 208 -13.34 7.78 -17.69
N VAL A 209 -13.97 7.98 -16.53
CA VAL A 209 -13.67 9.04 -15.58
C VAL A 209 -12.56 8.57 -14.65
N ALA A 210 -11.52 9.40 -14.49
CA ALA A 210 -10.37 9.12 -13.64
C ALA A 210 -10.77 8.79 -12.19
N GLY A 211 -9.99 7.94 -11.55
CA GLY A 211 -10.27 7.33 -10.26
C GLY A 211 -10.91 5.95 -10.42
N TYR A 212 -10.39 4.94 -9.72
CA TYR A 212 -11.06 3.66 -9.60
C TYR A 212 -12.40 3.82 -8.89
N PRO A 213 -13.45 3.13 -9.37
CA PRO A 213 -14.71 3.09 -8.65
C PRO A 213 -14.64 2.16 -7.44
N LEU A 214 -15.45 2.47 -6.43
CA LEU A 214 -15.78 1.54 -5.37
C LEU A 214 -16.73 0.46 -5.89
N ILE A 215 -16.49 -0.77 -5.46
CA ILE A 215 -17.36 -1.91 -5.73
C ILE A 215 -17.85 -2.55 -4.44
N SER A 216 -18.97 -3.27 -4.53
CA SER A 216 -19.54 -4.04 -3.44
C SER A 216 -19.47 -5.53 -3.73
N VAL A 217 -18.71 -6.27 -2.92
CA VAL A 217 -18.61 -7.73 -2.99
C VAL A 217 -18.99 -8.37 -1.66
N TYR A 218 -19.19 -9.68 -1.65
CA TYR A 218 -19.49 -10.43 -0.43
C TYR A 218 -18.44 -11.51 -0.19
N LEU A 219 -17.98 -11.61 1.06
CA LEU A 219 -17.08 -12.66 1.53
C LEU A 219 -17.73 -13.38 2.71
N THR A 220 -17.49 -14.69 2.82
CA THR A 220 -17.88 -15.42 4.02
C THR A 220 -16.99 -15.05 5.21
N GLY A 221 -17.43 -15.28 6.44
CA GLY A 221 -16.59 -15.00 7.63
C GLY A 221 -15.25 -15.74 7.61
N ARG A 222 -15.20 -16.92 6.99
CA ARG A 222 -13.94 -17.64 6.71
C ARG A 222 -13.05 -16.89 5.73
N GLU A 223 -13.62 -16.36 4.66
CA GLU A 223 -12.85 -15.62 3.64
C GLU A 223 -12.37 -14.26 4.15
N LEU A 224 -13.11 -13.62 5.08
CA LEU A 224 -12.61 -12.45 5.80
C LEU A 224 -11.41 -12.79 6.70
N MET A 225 -11.42 -13.95 7.36
CA MET A 225 -10.24 -14.43 8.10
C MET A 225 -9.06 -14.69 7.16
N GLU A 226 -9.31 -15.29 5.99
CA GLU A 226 -8.29 -15.53 4.96
C GLU A 226 -7.75 -14.22 4.38
N LEU A 227 -8.59 -13.18 4.23
CA LEU A 227 -8.16 -11.84 3.85
C LEU A 227 -7.18 -11.24 4.87
N CYS A 228 -7.45 -11.38 6.18
CA CYS A 228 -6.51 -10.98 7.22
C CYS A 228 -5.20 -11.80 7.14
N GLU A 229 -5.27 -13.08 6.80
CA GLU A 229 -4.08 -13.92 6.61
C GLU A 229 -3.24 -13.50 5.40
N VAL A 230 -3.90 -13.10 4.30
CA VAL A 230 -3.23 -12.50 3.13
C VAL A 230 -2.45 -11.27 3.58
N ASP A 231 -3.09 -10.33 4.25
CA ASP A 231 -2.40 -9.12 4.71
C ASP A 231 -1.24 -9.46 5.67
N ALA A 232 -1.49 -10.30 6.69
CA ALA A 232 -0.48 -10.70 7.66
C ALA A 232 0.74 -11.40 7.06
N SER A 233 0.57 -12.05 5.91
CA SER A 233 1.57 -12.93 5.30
C SER A 233 2.29 -12.28 4.14
N VAL A 234 1.57 -11.50 3.32
CA VAL A 234 2.06 -10.90 2.08
C VAL A 234 2.61 -9.51 2.32
N SER A 235 1.97 -8.70 3.15
CA SER A 235 2.33 -7.29 3.35
C SER A 235 3.76 -7.08 3.90
N PRO A 236 4.28 -7.93 4.80
CA PRO A 236 5.70 -7.85 5.19
C PRO A 236 6.69 -8.17 4.06
N LEU A 237 6.24 -8.81 2.98
CA LEU A 237 7.06 -9.14 1.80
C LEU A 237 6.85 -8.14 0.65
N MET A 238 5.71 -7.45 0.64
CA MET A 238 5.30 -6.50 -0.39
C MET A 238 4.53 -5.36 0.27
N SER A 239 5.22 -4.27 0.60
CA SER A 239 4.65 -3.12 1.34
C SER A 239 3.40 -2.53 0.69
N SER A 240 3.37 -2.48 -0.65
CA SER A 240 2.22 -2.00 -1.44
C SER A 240 0.97 -2.88 -1.32
N ALA A 241 1.11 -4.12 -0.88
CA ALA A 241 -0.01 -5.04 -0.66
C ALA A 241 -0.73 -4.80 0.66
N GLN A 242 -0.17 -3.95 1.54
CA GLN A 242 -0.69 -3.79 2.88
C GLN A 242 -2.11 -3.26 2.89
N LEU A 243 -2.98 -3.96 3.59
CA LEU A 243 -4.40 -3.65 3.68
C LEU A 243 -4.68 -2.84 4.95
N TYR A 244 -5.52 -1.82 4.79
CA TYR A 244 -6.11 -1.02 5.85
C TYR A 244 -7.62 -1.16 5.79
N MET A 245 -8.26 -1.24 6.95
CA MET A 245 -9.64 -1.73 7.04
C MET A 245 -10.52 -0.85 7.92
N SER A 246 -11.82 -0.87 7.64
CA SER A 246 -12.87 -0.44 8.55
C SER A 246 -13.86 -1.58 8.77
N GLY A 247 -14.48 -1.62 9.95
CA GLY A 247 -15.44 -2.66 10.35
C GLY A 247 -14.85 -4.03 10.66
N LEU A 248 -13.55 -4.26 10.41
CA LEU A 248 -12.83 -5.50 10.70
C LEU A 248 -11.56 -5.19 11.48
N ALA A 249 -11.34 -5.94 12.57
CA ALA A 249 -10.13 -5.87 13.38
C ALA A 249 -9.55 -7.27 13.61
N TYR A 250 -8.22 -7.37 13.67
CA TYR A 250 -7.55 -8.65 13.86
C TYR A 250 -6.21 -8.54 14.59
N THR A 251 -5.85 -9.64 15.24
CA THR A 251 -4.58 -9.82 15.94
C THR A 251 -3.71 -10.79 15.14
N VAL A 252 -2.44 -10.44 15.00
CA VAL A 252 -1.47 -11.18 14.20
C VAL A 252 -0.23 -11.46 15.04
N ASN A 253 0.24 -12.71 15.00
CA ASN A 253 1.52 -13.08 15.58
C ASN A 253 2.52 -13.39 14.45
N PRO A 254 3.54 -12.53 14.23
CA PRO A 254 4.47 -12.68 13.12
C PRO A 254 5.40 -13.89 13.27
N ASN A 255 5.53 -14.44 14.48
CA ASN A 255 6.32 -15.65 14.75
C ASN A 255 5.61 -16.94 14.31
N ARG A 256 4.34 -16.87 13.94
CA ARG A 256 3.60 -18.01 13.37
C ARG A 256 3.94 -18.20 11.89
N MET A 257 3.67 -19.41 11.42
CA MET A 257 3.84 -19.79 10.02
C MET A 257 3.03 -18.86 9.10
N ILE A 258 3.59 -18.52 7.94
CA ILE A 258 2.91 -17.77 6.87
C ILE A 258 1.56 -18.45 6.55
N PHE A 259 0.51 -17.65 6.34
CA PHE A 259 -0.88 -18.06 6.19
C PHE A 259 -1.50 -18.77 7.41
N ASN A 260 -0.89 -18.57 8.58
CA ASN A 260 -1.43 -18.94 9.89
C ASN A 260 -0.95 -17.93 10.95
N ARG A 261 -0.85 -16.65 10.58
CA ARG A 261 -0.37 -15.59 11.47
C ARG A 261 -1.49 -14.97 12.28
N VAL A 262 -2.71 -14.94 11.75
CA VAL A 262 -3.87 -14.32 12.39
C VAL A 262 -4.38 -15.23 13.51
N THR A 263 -4.36 -14.74 14.74
CA THR A 263 -4.79 -15.49 15.93
C THR A 263 -6.25 -15.24 16.28
N GLU A 264 -6.78 -14.08 15.88
CA GLU A 264 -8.15 -13.64 16.12
C GLU A 264 -8.55 -12.59 15.08
N ALA A 265 -9.80 -12.63 14.64
CA ALA A 265 -10.42 -11.59 13.83
C ALA A 265 -11.89 -11.43 14.24
N HIS A 266 -12.37 -10.20 14.28
CA HIS A 266 -13.74 -9.84 14.67
C HIS A 266 -14.20 -8.58 13.94
N LEU A 267 -15.50 -8.45 13.77
CA LEU A 267 -16.10 -7.22 13.28
C LEU A 267 -16.17 -6.18 14.39
N THR A 268 -15.92 -4.93 14.04
CA THR A 268 -16.13 -3.77 14.90
C THR A 268 -17.34 -3.02 14.38
N ARG A 269 -18.44 -3.01 15.13
CA ARG A 269 -19.67 -2.33 14.76
C ARG A 269 -19.56 -0.82 15.01
N PRO A 270 -20.39 0.02 14.38
CA PRO A 270 -20.34 1.48 14.55
C PRO A 270 -20.52 1.97 16.00
N ASP A 271 -21.15 1.16 16.87
CA ASP A 271 -21.31 1.44 18.30
C ASP A 271 -20.08 1.03 19.15
N GLY A 272 -19.01 0.53 18.50
CA GLY A 272 -17.79 0.06 19.13
C GLY A 272 -17.86 -1.38 19.64
N THR A 273 -18.97 -2.09 19.45
CA THR A 273 -19.10 -3.48 19.88
C THR A 273 -18.34 -4.44 18.96
N SER A 274 -17.83 -5.52 19.54
CA SER A 274 -17.09 -6.57 18.82
C SER A 274 -18.01 -7.76 18.54
N GLU A 275 -18.08 -8.20 17.28
CA GLU A 275 -18.82 -9.40 16.84
C GLU A 275 -17.86 -10.42 16.23
N LYS A 276 -17.91 -11.68 16.70
CA LYS A 276 -17.11 -12.76 16.10
C LYS A 276 -17.58 -13.10 14.69
N LEU A 277 -16.63 -13.36 13.80
CA LEU A 277 -16.90 -13.84 12.45
C LEU A 277 -17.56 -15.23 12.48
N GLN A 278 -18.66 -15.37 11.75
CA GLN A 278 -19.34 -16.65 11.56
C GLN A 278 -18.90 -17.27 10.23
N GLU A 279 -18.34 -18.48 10.26
CA GLU A 279 -17.59 -19.10 9.15
C GLU A 279 -18.33 -19.06 7.80
N LYS A 280 -19.66 -19.24 7.80
CA LYS A 280 -20.50 -19.33 6.58
C LYS A 280 -21.37 -18.10 6.31
N LYS A 281 -21.45 -17.15 7.24
CA LYS A 281 -22.24 -15.92 7.03
C LYS A 281 -21.55 -15.07 5.97
N LEU A 282 -22.32 -14.56 5.02
CA LEU A 282 -21.85 -13.57 4.04
C LEU A 282 -21.84 -12.19 4.69
N TYR A 283 -20.76 -11.47 4.44
CA TYR A 283 -20.52 -10.11 4.92
C TYR A 283 -20.26 -9.22 3.72
N ARG A 284 -20.89 -8.05 3.72
CA ARG A 284 -20.74 -7.07 2.64
C ARG A 284 -19.41 -6.33 2.79
N LEU A 285 -18.57 -6.41 1.77
CA LEU A 285 -17.27 -5.76 1.71
C LEU A 285 -17.25 -4.71 0.59
N VAL A 286 -16.79 -3.50 0.93
CA VAL A 286 -16.56 -2.42 -0.03
C VAL A 286 -15.06 -2.19 -0.22
N THR A 287 -14.63 -2.08 -1.47
CA THR A 287 -13.24 -1.75 -1.79
C THR A 287 -13.14 -1.16 -3.20
N GLY A 288 -11.97 -0.65 -3.57
CA GLY A 288 -11.69 -0.21 -4.94
C GLY A 288 -11.68 -1.36 -5.94
N LEU A 289 -12.15 -1.11 -7.16
CA LEU A 289 -12.21 -2.10 -8.26
C LEU A 289 -10.88 -2.83 -8.46
N TYR A 290 -9.77 -2.10 -8.55
CA TYR A 290 -8.44 -2.70 -8.72
C TYR A 290 -8.07 -3.62 -7.57
N ASN A 291 -8.34 -3.20 -6.33
CA ASN A 291 -8.02 -4.01 -5.16
C ASN A 291 -8.84 -5.32 -5.15
N ALA A 292 -10.13 -5.26 -5.49
CA ALA A 292 -10.96 -6.46 -5.59
C ALA A 292 -10.46 -7.46 -6.64
N GLN A 293 -10.06 -6.97 -7.81
CA GLN A 293 -9.46 -7.79 -8.86
C GLN A 293 -8.15 -8.45 -8.37
N MET A 294 -7.29 -7.69 -7.70
CA MET A 294 -6.03 -8.22 -7.15
C MET A 294 -6.26 -9.27 -6.05
N LEU A 295 -7.27 -9.09 -5.19
CA LEU A 295 -7.63 -10.07 -4.17
C LEU A 295 -7.99 -11.44 -4.78
N SER A 296 -8.71 -11.45 -5.91
CA SER A 296 -9.04 -12.68 -6.63
C SER A 296 -7.79 -13.41 -7.14
N ILE A 297 -6.81 -12.67 -7.67
CA ILE A 297 -5.56 -13.22 -8.20
C ILE A 297 -4.70 -13.83 -7.07
N VAL A 298 -4.65 -13.19 -5.90
CA VAL A 298 -3.91 -13.73 -4.75
C VAL A 298 -4.47 -15.08 -4.31
N GLY A 299 -5.80 -15.22 -4.32
CA GLY A 299 -6.47 -16.50 -4.07
C GLY A 299 -5.98 -17.60 -5.01
N GLU A 300 -6.00 -17.35 -6.32
CA GLU A 300 -5.55 -18.30 -7.34
C GLU A 300 -4.06 -18.67 -7.20
N LYS A 301 -3.21 -17.68 -6.94
CA LYS A 301 -1.75 -17.87 -6.80
C LYS A 301 -1.32 -18.49 -5.46
N SER A 302 -2.25 -18.66 -4.52
CA SER A 302 -1.98 -19.32 -3.23
C SER A 302 -1.84 -20.85 -3.34
N PHE A 303 -1.92 -21.43 -4.55
CA PHE A 303 -1.87 -22.89 -4.78
C PHE A 303 -2.90 -23.67 -3.96
N GLY A 304 -4.07 -23.07 -3.71
CA GLY A 304 -5.16 -23.68 -2.94
C GLY A 304 -5.02 -23.58 -1.42
N LEU A 305 -4.06 -22.79 -0.92
CA LEU A 305 -3.91 -22.51 0.52
C LEU A 305 -4.99 -21.55 1.02
N LEU A 306 -5.45 -20.63 0.16
CA LEU A 306 -6.50 -19.67 0.43
C LEU A 306 -7.61 -19.83 -0.62
N SER A 307 -8.86 -19.64 -0.19
CA SER A 307 -10.06 -19.77 -1.00
C SER A 307 -10.82 -18.45 -0.98
N LEU A 308 -10.13 -17.35 -1.30
CA LEU A 308 -10.72 -16.01 -1.29
C LEU A 308 -11.46 -15.78 -2.62
N VAL A 309 -12.76 -16.06 -2.61
CA VAL A 309 -13.61 -15.96 -3.80
C VAL A 309 -14.66 -14.87 -3.57
N PRO A 310 -14.52 -13.67 -4.16
CA PRO A 310 -15.56 -12.65 -4.12
C PRO A 310 -16.90 -13.19 -4.63
N LYS A 311 -18.00 -12.78 -4.00
CA LYS A 311 -19.36 -13.22 -4.32
C LYS A 311 -20.33 -12.06 -4.49
N ASP A 312 -21.46 -12.36 -5.12
CA ASP A 312 -22.65 -11.54 -5.08
C ASP A 312 -23.38 -11.69 -3.72
N ARG A 313 -24.47 -10.93 -3.55
CA ARG A 313 -25.31 -10.95 -2.36
C ARG A 313 -25.92 -12.33 -2.06
N LYS A 314 -26.11 -13.17 -3.08
CA LYS A 314 -26.69 -14.51 -2.98
C LYS A 314 -25.63 -15.58 -2.67
N GLY A 315 -24.36 -15.21 -2.64
CA GLY A 315 -23.23 -16.10 -2.39
C GLY A 315 -22.70 -16.80 -3.65
N ASN A 316 -23.12 -16.37 -4.84
CA ASN A 316 -22.55 -16.88 -6.09
C ASN A 316 -21.20 -16.22 -6.34
N PRO A 317 -20.15 -16.98 -6.70
CA PRO A 317 -18.88 -16.41 -7.15
C PRO A 317 -19.07 -15.41 -8.28
N ILE A 318 -18.31 -14.32 -8.26
CA ILE A 318 -18.34 -13.30 -9.31
C ILE A 318 -17.03 -13.33 -10.08
N SER A 319 -17.11 -13.03 -11.38
CA SER A 319 -15.94 -12.92 -12.27
C SER A 319 -15.84 -11.56 -12.93
N ASP A 320 -16.99 -10.92 -13.18
CA ASP A 320 -17.06 -9.55 -13.66
C ASP A 320 -17.23 -8.61 -12.47
N PHE A 321 -16.17 -7.88 -12.13
CA PHE A 321 -16.19 -6.94 -11.00
C PHE A 321 -16.84 -5.60 -11.35
N GLU A 322 -16.97 -5.27 -12.65
CA GLU A 322 -17.55 -4.01 -13.10
C GLU A 322 -19.07 -4.01 -12.91
N GLU A 323 -19.73 -5.17 -12.99
CA GLU A 323 -21.16 -5.33 -12.63
C GLU A 323 -21.47 -5.00 -11.16
N HIS A 324 -20.44 -4.92 -10.31
CA HIS A 324 -20.55 -4.65 -8.88
C HIS A 324 -20.12 -3.23 -8.47
N ILE A 325 -19.89 -2.34 -9.44
CA ILE A 325 -19.60 -0.93 -9.20
C ILE A 325 -20.78 -0.26 -8.48
N ILE A 326 -20.43 0.56 -7.49
CA ILE A 326 -21.39 1.34 -6.73
C ILE A 326 -21.61 2.67 -7.44
N TYR A 327 -22.88 2.99 -7.68
CA TYR A 327 -23.29 4.23 -8.33
C TYR A 327 -24.02 5.12 -7.32
N ASP A 328 -23.80 6.43 -7.42
CA ASP A 328 -24.53 7.41 -6.63
C ASP A 328 -25.97 7.53 -7.15
N THR A 329 -26.92 7.04 -6.34
CA THR A 329 -28.35 7.05 -6.67
C THR A 329 -29.03 8.37 -6.30
N SER A 330 -28.32 9.27 -5.61
CA SER A 330 -28.87 10.56 -5.18
C SER A 330 -28.97 11.58 -6.31
N ASN A 331 -28.21 11.40 -7.40
CA ASN A 331 -28.21 12.25 -8.58
C ASN A 331 -28.78 11.52 -9.81
N SER A 332 -29.40 12.26 -10.73
CA SER A 332 -30.01 11.71 -11.95
C SER A 332 -29.02 10.96 -12.84
N ASP A 333 -27.75 11.33 -12.79
CA ASP A 333 -26.74 10.91 -13.75
C ASP A 333 -26.01 9.62 -13.35
N LYS A 334 -26.36 9.01 -12.20
CA LYS A 334 -25.77 7.75 -11.68
C LYS A 334 -24.26 7.67 -11.89
N ASN A 335 -23.51 8.59 -11.30
CA ASN A 335 -22.06 8.58 -11.40
C ASN A 335 -21.45 7.45 -10.56
N GLU A 336 -20.37 6.85 -11.04
CA GLU A 336 -19.60 5.88 -10.24
C GLU A 336 -19.04 6.56 -8.98
N VAL A 337 -19.14 5.88 -7.83
CA VAL A 337 -18.53 6.38 -6.59
C VAL A 337 -17.03 6.14 -6.65
N LYS A 338 -16.25 7.17 -7.01
CA LYS A 338 -14.78 7.08 -7.12
C LYS A 338 -14.10 7.03 -5.75
N GLU A 339 -12.97 6.33 -5.66
CA GLU A 339 -12.17 6.22 -4.42
C GLU A 339 -11.79 7.59 -3.84
N TRP A 340 -11.17 8.47 -4.63
CA TRP A 340 -10.83 9.82 -4.17
C TRP A 340 -12.06 10.65 -3.78
N PHE A 341 -13.17 10.49 -4.50
CA PHE A 341 -14.40 11.23 -4.22
C PHE A 341 -15.01 10.77 -2.89
N ALA A 342 -14.92 9.49 -2.56
CA ALA A 342 -15.33 8.98 -1.25
C ALA A 342 -14.54 9.63 -0.11
N ILE A 343 -13.23 9.84 -0.30
CA ILE A 343 -12.39 10.59 0.65
C ILE A 343 -12.87 12.03 0.77
N ALA A 344 -13.09 12.72 -0.36
CA ALA A 344 -13.53 14.11 -0.37
C ALA A 344 -14.89 14.31 0.33
N GLN A 345 -15.84 13.42 0.07
CA GLN A 345 -17.15 13.43 0.74
C GLN A 345 -17.02 13.21 2.25
N TYR A 346 -16.12 12.32 2.66
CA TYR A 346 -15.93 12.02 4.07
C TYR A 346 -15.26 13.18 4.83
N LEU A 347 -14.25 13.81 4.24
CA LEU A 347 -13.61 15.01 4.79
C LEU A 347 -14.63 16.13 5.04
N LYS A 348 -15.51 16.40 4.07
CA LYS A 348 -16.60 17.39 4.20
C LYS A 348 -17.67 17.00 5.22
N SER A 349 -17.74 15.73 5.61
CA SER A 349 -18.80 15.23 6.49
C SER A 349 -18.56 15.55 7.97
N PHE A 350 -17.32 15.88 8.33
CA PHE A 350 -16.96 16.12 9.72
C PHE A 350 -17.54 17.44 10.25
N SER A 351 -17.63 17.51 11.58
CA SER A 351 -18.05 18.72 12.29
C SER A 351 -17.21 19.93 11.88
N ALA A 352 -17.89 21.02 11.52
CA ALA A 352 -17.25 22.24 11.07
C ALA A 352 -16.94 23.20 12.23
N VAL A 353 -15.80 23.88 12.13
CA VAL A 353 -15.42 25.03 12.94
C VAL A 353 -15.27 26.22 11.97
N ASN A 354 -15.98 27.32 12.23
CA ASN A 354 -16.01 28.50 11.35
C ASN A 354 -16.33 28.18 9.88
N GLY A 355 -17.20 27.19 9.64
CA GLY A 355 -17.61 26.79 8.29
C GLY A 355 -16.68 25.80 7.59
N ILE A 356 -15.56 25.39 8.20
CA ILE A 356 -14.63 24.41 7.63
C ILE A 356 -14.67 23.13 8.48
N SER A 357 -14.98 21.99 7.84
CA SER A 357 -14.94 20.67 8.48
C SER A 357 -13.59 20.38 9.11
N GLN A 358 -13.55 19.73 10.28
CA GLN A 358 -12.29 19.45 10.99
C GLN A 358 -12.06 17.94 11.05
N VAL A 359 -10.90 17.49 10.56
CA VAL A 359 -10.48 16.10 10.67
C VAL A 359 -10.40 15.75 12.17
N PRO A 360 -11.15 14.72 12.63
CA PRO A 360 -11.16 14.36 14.04
C PRO A 360 -9.77 13.96 14.54
N VAL A 361 -9.43 14.39 15.76
CA VAL A 361 -8.20 13.96 16.47
C VAL A 361 -8.13 12.44 16.69
N TYR A 362 -9.26 11.74 16.52
CA TYR A 362 -9.32 10.29 16.39
C TYR A 362 -8.27 9.78 15.40
N TYR A 363 -8.15 10.37 14.20
CA TYR A 363 -7.21 9.92 13.18
C TYR A 363 -5.75 10.30 13.43
N ARG A 364 -5.39 10.82 14.60
CA ARG A 364 -4.00 11.10 14.98
C ARG A 364 -3.23 9.83 15.34
N GLN A 365 -3.92 8.75 15.71
CA GLN A 365 -3.31 7.52 16.22
C GLN A 365 -4.09 6.27 15.78
N PRO A 366 -3.47 5.09 15.79
CA PRO A 366 -4.14 3.81 15.56
C PRO A 366 -5.19 3.48 16.63
N HIS A 367 -6.19 2.65 16.27
CA HIS A 367 -7.29 2.23 17.15
C HIS A 367 -7.39 0.72 17.37
N GLY A 368 -6.34 -0.03 17.00
CA GLY A 368 -6.30 -1.47 17.22
C GLY A 368 -7.08 -2.27 16.17
N ARG A 369 -7.24 -1.73 14.95
CA ARG A 369 -7.78 -2.48 13.81
C ARG A 369 -6.80 -3.56 13.34
N LYS A 370 -5.50 -3.34 13.58
CA LYS A 370 -4.43 -4.30 13.32
C LYS A 370 -3.49 -4.36 14.52
N VAL A 371 -3.51 -5.46 15.26
CA VAL A 371 -2.73 -5.62 16.51
C VAL A 371 -1.62 -6.65 16.32
N ILE A 372 -0.36 -6.23 16.48
CA ILE A 372 0.80 -7.12 16.40
C ILE A 372 1.10 -7.72 17.78
N ASP A 373 0.98 -9.02 17.92
CA ASP A 373 1.32 -9.80 19.11
C ASP A 373 2.65 -10.55 18.90
N ASN A 374 3.71 -10.09 19.55
CA ASN A 374 5.06 -10.66 19.41
C ASN A 374 5.35 -11.81 20.39
N ASP A 375 4.35 -12.41 21.04
CA ASP A 375 4.57 -13.55 21.94
C ASP A 375 5.21 -14.74 21.21
N THR A 376 6.40 -15.15 21.68
CA THR A 376 7.19 -16.26 21.15
C THR A 376 6.91 -17.59 21.84
N GLY A 377 6.02 -17.62 22.83
CA GLY A 377 5.66 -18.83 23.56
C GLY A 377 5.02 -19.87 22.63
N LEU A 378 5.34 -21.15 22.85
CA LEU A 378 4.78 -22.25 22.05
C LEU A 378 3.25 -22.25 22.02
N GLY A 379 2.61 -21.88 23.14
CA GLY A 379 1.16 -21.75 23.23
C GLY A 379 0.60 -20.66 22.32
N ALA A 380 1.28 -19.51 22.21
CA ALA A 380 0.89 -18.41 21.32
C ALA A 380 1.11 -18.75 19.85
N ILE A 381 2.23 -19.41 19.52
CA ILE A 381 2.55 -19.85 18.17
C ILE A 381 1.53 -20.88 17.66
N LEU A 382 1.11 -21.80 18.52
CA LEU A 382 0.19 -22.89 18.17
C LEU A 382 -1.29 -22.58 18.47
N LYS A 383 -1.61 -21.37 18.95
CA LYS A 383 -2.99 -20.96 19.29
C LYS A 383 -3.87 -20.99 18.04
N ASN A 384 -5.06 -21.59 18.13
CA ASN A 384 -6.10 -21.60 17.08
C ASN A 384 -5.56 -21.78 15.64
N PRO A 385 -4.90 -22.90 15.32
CA PRO A 385 -4.31 -23.09 14.00
C PRO A 385 -5.39 -23.26 12.92
N GLY A 386 -5.20 -22.59 11.78
CA GLY A 386 -6.04 -22.80 10.59
C GLY A 386 -5.91 -24.22 10.03
N ARG A 387 -6.86 -24.64 9.17
CA ARG A 387 -6.88 -26.03 8.64
C ARG A 387 -5.59 -26.43 7.92
N VAL A 388 -4.98 -25.50 7.20
CA VAL A 388 -3.70 -25.71 6.51
C VAL A 388 -2.57 -25.92 7.51
N ALA A 389 -2.46 -25.05 8.51
CA ALA A 389 -1.45 -25.17 9.56
C ALA A 389 -1.60 -26.47 10.35
N VAL A 390 -2.84 -26.89 10.67
CA VAL A 390 -3.09 -28.19 11.30
C VAL A 390 -2.53 -29.34 10.46
N LYS A 391 -2.78 -29.35 9.14
CA LYS A 391 -2.25 -30.39 8.25
C LYS A 391 -0.72 -30.40 8.27
N ILE A 392 -0.08 -29.24 8.17
CA ILE A 392 1.38 -29.12 8.18
C ILE A 392 1.94 -29.56 9.54
N TYR A 393 1.35 -29.13 10.66
CA TYR A 393 1.75 -29.54 11.99
C TYR A 393 1.61 -31.05 12.20
N MET A 394 0.56 -31.68 11.67
CA MET A 394 0.39 -33.13 11.72
C MET A 394 1.46 -33.87 10.90
N ILE A 395 1.84 -33.35 9.73
CA ILE A 395 2.92 -33.92 8.91
C ILE A 395 4.27 -33.80 9.64
N LEU A 396 4.57 -32.62 10.18
CA LEU A 396 5.79 -32.39 10.95
C LEU A 396 5.84 -33.27 12.19
N LEU A 397 4.73 -33.42 12.91
CA LEU A 397 4.63 -34.30 14.07
C LEU A 397 4.88 -35.77 13.67
N ALA A 398 4.30 -36.23 12.56
CA ALA A 398 4.56 -37.57 12.05
C ALA A 398 6.04 -37.77 11.69
N ALA A 399 6.67 -36.79 11.03
CA ALA A 399 8.10 -36.82 10.71
C ALA A 399 8.98 -36.89 11.97
N VAL A 400 8.64 -36.14 13.03
CA VAL A 400 9.35 -36.20 14.32
C VAL A 400 9.19 -37.57 14.98
N ILE A 401 7.99 -38.15 14.97
CA ILE A 401 7.73 -39.50 15.51
C ILE A 401 8.52 -40.56 14.75
N ILE A 402 8.52 -40.51 13.40
CA ILE A 402 9.26 -41.44 12.54
C ILE A 402 10.78 -41.33 12.81
N THR A 403 11.29 -40.10 12.90
CA THR A 403 12.71 -39.85 13.19
C THR A 403 13.09 -40.37 14.58
N GLY A 404 12.26 -40.10 15.59
CA GLY A 404 12.45 -40.61 16.95
C GLY A 404 12.44 -42.14 17.01
N ALA A 405 11.51 -42.80 16.31
CA ALA A 405 11.43 -44.25 16.21
C ALA A 405 12.65 -44.86 15.50
N ALA A 406 13.13 -44.22 14.43
CA ALA A 406 14.34 -44.63 13.72
C ALA A 406 15.58 -44.52 14.61
N ILE A 407 15.74 -43.41 15.35
CA ILE A 407 16.82 -43.22 16.33
C ILE A 407 16.73 -44.30 17.42
N TYR A 408 15.54 -44.55 17.96
CA TYR A 408 15.33 -45.58 18.97
C TYR A 408 15.72 -46.98 18.46
N LEU A 409 15.30 -47.34 17.25
CA LEU A 409 15.65 -48.60 16.59
C LEU A 409 17.16 -48.72 16.35
N LEU A 410 17.82 -47.66 15.90
CA LEU A 410 19.27 -47.61 15.73
C LEU A 410 20.02 -47.79 17.06
N LEU A 411 19.55 -47.13 18.13
CA LEU A 411 20.11 -47.29 19.48
C LEU A 411 19.89 -48.71 20.01
N ARG A 412 18.72 -49.31 19.77
CA ARG A 412 18.42 -50.69 20.14
C ARG A 412 19.26 -51.69 19.36
N LEU A 413 19.46 -51.46 18.05
CA LEU A 413 20.32 -52.28 17.19
C LEU A 413 21.79 -52.18 17.62
N ARG A 414 22.28 -50.97 17.92
CA ARG A 414 23.63 -50.76 18.49
C ARG A 414 23.80 -51.49 19.82
N ARG A 415 22.82 -51.41 20.74
CA ARG A 415 22.85 -52.15 22.01
C ARG A 415 22.85 -53.67 21.78
N TYR A 416 22.03 -54.16 20.86
CA TYR A 416 22.00 -55.57 20.48
C TYR A 416 23.34 -56.06 19.90
N LEU A 417 23.92 -55.32 18.94
CA LEU A 417 25.22 -55.65 18.35
C LEU A 417 26.37 -55.59 19.37
N ARG A 418 26.34 -54.62 20.30
CA ARG A 418 27.30 -54.53 21.40
C ARG A 418 27.19 -55.70 22.38
N ASN A 419 25.98 -56.17 22.66
CA ASN A 419 25.74 -57.34 23.50
C ASN A 419 26.08 -58.65 22.78
N LYS A 420 25.94 -58.73 21.45
CA LYS A 420 26.35 -59.88 20.63
C LYS A 420 27.88 -60.01 20.57
N LYS A 421 28.62 -58.90 20.39
CA LYS A 421 30.10 -58.87 20.49
C LYS A 421 30.63 -59.28 21.87
N ARG A 422 29.87 -59.05 22.95
CA ARG A 422 30.23 -59.52 24.30
C ARG A 422 29.96 -61.02 24.53
N LYS A 423 29.07 -61.65 23.76
CA LYS A 423 28.73 -63.09 23.88
C LYS A 423 29.57 -64.01 22.98
N PHE A 424 30.22 -63.48 21.95
CA PHE A 424 31.17 -64.21 21.11
C PHE A 424 32.42 -63.33 20.89
N PRO A 425 33.44 -63.41 21.77
CA PRO A 425 34.73 -62.81 21.46
C PRO A 425 35.32 -63.58 20.27
N ILE A 426 35.62 -62.87 19.19
CA ILE A 426 36.45 -63.41 18.12
C ILE A 426 37.83 -63.62 18.74
N ILE A 427 38.22 -64.87 18.96
CA ILE A 427 39.60 -65.26 19.23
C ILE A 427 40.29 -65.31 17.87
N LEU A 428 41.18 -64.36 17.64
CA LEU A 428 42.40 -64.49 16.85
C LEU A 428 43.34 -63.33 17.21
#